data_AF-Q8RHH3-F1
#
_entry.id   AF-Q8RHH3-F1
#
_cell.length_a   1.000
_cell.length_b   1.000
_cell.length_c   1.000
_cell.angle_alpha   90.00
_cell.angle_beta   90.00
_cell.angle_gamma   90.00
#
_symmetry.space_group_name_H-M   'P 1'
#
loop_
_entity.id
_entity.type
_entity.pdbx_description
1 polymer ?
#
loop_
_entity_poly.entity_id
_entity_poly.type
_entity_poly.pdbx_seq_one_letter_code
_entity_poly.pdbx_strand_id
1 'polypeptide(L)'
;MQEKIVVTLSDFFSEYQYLLKELNENDYSKFKKVLSEEANLSNLGTTLKFLTKILYEKYNKKVVVLIDEYDSPLVSAYINGYYESAKDFFKTFYSTVLKDNSYLQMGALTGIIRVIKAGIFSDLNNLRTYTILSDDYADSYGLTEEEVEKSLKDYGIEAEISKVKNCMMDIDLEIVKYIILGVY
;
A
#
# COMPACT_ATOMS: atom_id res chain seq x y z
N MET A 1 -11.25 -10.88 12.11
CA MET A 1 -10.06 -10.12 11.68
C MET A 1 -8.78 -10.93 11.89
N GLN A 2 -8.46 -11.30 13.13
CA GLN A 2 -7.21 -11.98 13.48
C GLN A 2 -6.98 -13.31 12.73
N GLU A 3 -7.96 -14.22 12.70
CA GLU A 3 -7.82 -15.51 11.99
C GLU A 3 -7.48 -15.32 10.51
N LYS A 4 -8.15 -14.39 9.81
CA LYS A 4 -7.86 -14.10 8.40
C LYS A 4 -6.43 -13.59 8.21
N ILE A 5 -5.95 -12.70 9.08
CA ILE A 5 -4.58 -12.18 9.02
C ILE A 5 -3.55 -13.31 9.21
N VAL A 6 -3.79 -14.19 10.19
CA VAL A 6 -2.91 -15.33 10.48
C VAL A 6 -2.80 -16.24 9.26
N VAL A 7 -3.93 -16.67 8.68
CA VAL A 7 -3.98 -17.55 7.52
C VAL A 7 -3.29 -16.90 6.32
N THR A 8 -3.65 -15.65 5.98
CA THR A 8 -3.05 -14.95 4.82
C THR A 8 -1.54 -14.78 4.96
N LEU A 9 -1.03 -14.49 6.16
CA LEU A 9 0.42 -14.38 6.38
C LEU A 9 1.11 -15.75 6.37
N SER A 10 0.45 -16.80 6.85
CA SER A 10 0.95 -18.18 6.75
C SER A 10 1.11 -18.59 5.28
N ASP A 11 0.06 -18.38 4.48
CA ASP A 11 0.05 -18.66 3.04
C ASP A 11 1.16 -17.89 2.32
N PHE A 12 1.29 -16.59 2.59
CA PHE A 12 2.37 -15.76 2.04
C PHE A 12 3.77 -16.28 2.44
N PHE A 13 3.96 -16.70 3.69
CA PHE A 13 5.23 -17.26 4.16
C PHE A 13 5.53 -18.64 3.57
N SER A 14 4.50 -19.38 3.14
CA SER A 14 4.66 -20.70 2.53
C SER A 14 5.47 -20.63 1.23
N GLU A 15 5.35 -19.54 0.48
CA GLU A 15 6.13 -19.28 -0.76
C GLU A 15 7.64 -19.20 -0.49
N TYR A 16 8.02 -18.90 0.76
CA TYR A 16 9.40 -18.71 1.19
C TYR A 16 9.95 -19.87 2.03
N GLN A 17 9.28 -21.03 2.06
CA GLN A 17 9.73 -22.21 2.82
C GLN A 17 11.15 -22.68 2.47
N TYR A 18 11.60 -22.44 1.23
CA TYR A 18 12.96 -22.77 0.80
C TYR A 18 14.05 -22.05 1.62
N LEU A 19 13.70 -20.94 2.29
CA LEU A 19 14.61 -20.19 3.16
C LEU A 19 14.93 -20.94 4.46
N LEU A 20 14.03 -21.83 4.93
CA LEU A 20 14.14 -22.49 6.24
C LEU A 20 15.47 -23.25 6.45
N LYS A 21 16.09 -23.76 5.37
CA LYS A 21 17.33 -24.55 5.45
C LYS A 21 18.57 -23.73 5.83
N GLU A 22 18.51 -22.42 5.64
CA GLU A 22 19.64 -21.50 5.81
C GLU A 22 19.48 -20.60 7.04
N LEU A 23 18.38 -20.77 7.80
CA LEU A 23 18.09 -19.98 9.00
C LEU A 23 18.83 -20.52 10.23
N ASN A 24 19.22 -19.62 11.13
CA ASN A 24 19.60 -19.99 12.49
C ASN A 24 18.38 -20.50 13.29
N GLU A 25 18.62 -21.14 14.43
CA GLU A 25 17.55 -21.76 15.25
C GLU A 25 16.43 -20.80 15.66
N ASN A 26 16.79 -19.56 16.02
CA ASN A 26 15.82 -18.55 16.46
C ASN A 26 14.91 -18.10 15.33
N ASP A 27 15.50 -17.78 14.17
CA ASP A 27 14.76 -17.33 13.00
C ASP A 27 13.94 -18.49 12.40
N TYR A 28 14.49 -19.70 12.41
CA TYR A 28 13.75 -20.92 12.05
C TYR A 28 12.48 -21.09 12.91
N SER A 29 12.62 -20.96 14.24
CA SER A 29 11.49 -21.06 15.17
C SER A 29 10.41 -20.00 14.90
N LYS A 30 10.82 -18.74 14.68
CA LYS A 30 9.89 -17.65 14.34
C LYS A 30 9.17 -17.91 13.03
N PHE A 31 9.90 -18.30 11.98
CA PHE A 31 9.32 -18.60 10.68
C PHE A 31 8.32 -19.75 10.77
N LYS A 32 8.67 -20.82 11.50
CA LYS A 32 7.79 -21.97 11.72
C LYS A 32 6.49 -21.59 12.43
N LYS A 33 6.54 -20.72 13.44
CA LYS A 33 5.33 -20.23 14.13
C LYS A 33 4.37 -19.48 13.22
N VAL A 34 4.90 -18.76 12.22
CA VAL A 34 4.05 -18.09 11.21
C VAL A 34 3.41 -19.15 10.31
N LEU A 35 4.19 -20.13 9.82
CA LEU A 35 3.67 -21.22 8.98
C LEU A 35 2.68 -22.15 9.68
N SER A 36 2.81 -22.35 10.99
CA SER A 36 1.90 -23.19 11.78
C SER A 36 0.71 -22.42 12.33
N GLU A 37 0.54 -21.14 11.96
CA GLU A 37 -0.57 -20.28 12.42
C GLU A 37 -0.59 -20.06 13.95
N GLU A 38 0.55 -20.29 14.62
CA GLU A 38 0.72 -20.15 16.07
C GLU A 38 1.23 -18.77 16.49
N ALA A 39 1.57 -17.91 15.52
CA ALA A 39 2.02 -16.55 15.77
C ALA A 39 0.87 -15.65 16.25
N ASN A 40 1.07 -14.95 17.37
CA ASN A 40 0.11 -13.94 17.83
C ASN A 40 0.21 -12.64 17.01
N LEU A 41 -0.78 -11.75 17.16
CA LEU A 41 -0.83 -10.47 16.42
C LEU A 41 0.41 -9.58 16.63
N SER A 42 1.00 -9.59 17.83
CA SER A 42 2.22 -8.84 18.12
C SER A 42 3.40 -9.37 17.30
N ASN A 43 3.55 -10.69 17.21
CA ASN A 43 4.56 -11.33 16.37
C ASN A 43 4.31 -11.00 14.88
N LEU A 44 3.07 -11.19 14.42
CA LEU A 44 2.66 -10.90 13.04
C LEU A 44 2.91 -9.45 12.63
N GLY A 45 2.73 -8.50 13.55
CA GLY A 45 3.02 -7.08 13.34
C GLY A 45 4.49 -6.79 12.98
N THR A 46 5.42 -7.71 13.22
CA THR A 46 6.85 -7.52 12.90
C THR A 46 7.35 -8.42 11.78
N THR A 47 6.46 -9.26 11.24
CA THR A 47 6.78 -10.36 10.34
C THR A 47 7.32 -9.89 8.97
N LEU A 48 6.85 -8.75 8.44
CA LEU A 48 7.43 -8.20 7.21
C LEU A 48 8.89 -7.74 7.39
N LYS A 49 9.21 -7.07 8.50
CA LYS A 49 10.61 -6.70 8.82
C LYS A 49 11.47 -7.94 8.93
N PHE A 50 10.96 -8.97 9.61
CA PHE A 50 11.63 -10.25 9.72
C PHE A 50 11.91 -10.89 8.35
N LEU A 51 10.93 -10.88 7.43
CA LEU A 51 11.14 -11.38 6.08
C LEU A 51 12.22 -10.57 5.33
N THR A 52 12.22 -9.23 5.44
CA THR A 52 13.26 -8.42 4.80
C THR A 52 14.67 -8.74 5.31
N LYS A 53 14.82 -9.07 6.60
CA LYS A 53 16.09 -9.53 7.18
C LYS A 53 16.54 -10.84 6.53
N ILE A 54 15.66 -11.84 6.48
CA ILE A 54 16.03 -13.16 5.94
C ILE A 54 16.39 -13.07 4.45
N LEU A 55 15.60 -12.32 3.67
CA LEU A 55 15.88 -12.12 2.24
C LEU A 55 17.22 -11.42 2.04
N TYR A 56 17.53 -10.42 2.86
CA TYR A 56 18.84 -9.77 2.85
C TYR A 56 19.96 -10.75 3.18
N GLU A 57 19.83 -11.56 4.23
CA GLU A 57 20.85 -12.54 4.65
C GLU A 57 21.12 -13.58 3.57
N LYS A 58 20.08 -14.03 2.85
CA LYS A 58 20.24 -15.00 1.75
C LYS A 58 20.87 -14.40 0.50
N TYR A 59 20.37 -13.25 0.06
CA TYR A 59 20.72 -12.70 -1.25
C TYR A 59 21.80 -11.62 -1.19
N ASN A 60 22.18 -11.19 0.02
CA ASN A 60 23.09 -10.07 0.30
C ASN A 60 22.70 -8.80 -0.48
N LYS A 61 21.41 -8.56 -0.62
CA LYS A 61 20.81 -7.41 -1.32
C LYS A 61 19.71 -6.81 -0.47
N LYS A 62 19.70 -5.48 -0.39
CA LYS A 62 18.62 -4.75 0.27
C LYS A 62 17.29 -4.99 -0.45
N VAL A 63 16.21 -5.10 0.32
CA VAL A 63 14.88 -5.48 -0.16
C VAL A 63 14.08 -4.25 -0.55
N VAL A 64 13.33 -4.34 -1.64
CA VAL A 64 12.30 -3.35 -2.00
C VAL A 64 10.95 -3.90 -1.57
N VAL A 65 10.16 -3.10 -0.86
CA VAL A 65 8.82 -3.48 -0.40
C VAL A 65 7.79 -2.66 -1.16
N LEU A 66 6.90 -3.34 -1.87
CA LEU A 66 5.77 -2.73 -2.59
C LEU A 66 4.49 -3.20 -1.90
N ILE A 67 3.68 -2.27 -1.43
CA ILE A 67 2.39 -2.58 -0.79
C ILE A 67 1.31 -1.87 -1.56
N ASP A 68 0.49 -2.65 -2.24
CA ASP A 68 -0.69 -2.16 -2.92
C ASP A 68 -1.91 -2.17 -1.99
N GLU A 69 -2.83 -1.25 -2.25
CA GLU A 69 -4.08 -1.05 -1.51
C GLU A 69 -3.91 -1.10 0.02
N TYR A 70 -2.88 -0.42 0.55
CA TYR A 70 -2.55 -0.46 1.98
C TYR A 70 -3.71 0.01 2.89
N ASP A 71 -4.64 0.80 2.34
CA ASP A 71 -5.80 1.38 3.01
C ASP A 71 -7.02 0.44 3.05
N SER A 72 -7.10 -0.54 2.14
CA SER A 72 -8.25 -1.45 2.02
C SER A 72 -8.61 -2.18 3.32
N PRO A 73 -7.66 -2.75 4.10
CA PRO A 73 -7.98 -3.40 5.37
C PRO A 73 -8.56 -2.45 6.42
N LEU A 74 -8.15 -1.17 6.38
CA LEU A 74 -8.58 -0.15 7.34
C LEU A 74 -9.98 0.36 7.00
N VAL A 75 -10.29 0.51 5.71
CA VAL A 75 -11.66 0.81 5.23
C VAL A 75 -12.62 -0.30 5.65
N SER A 76 -12.24 -1.56 5.41
CA SER A 76 -13.04 -2.70 5.84
C SER A 76 -13.24 -2.72 7.36
N ALA A 77 -12.19 -2.42 8.13
CA ALA A 77 -12.28 -2.35 9.59
C ALA A 77 -13.21 -1.23 10.08
N TYR A 78 -13.22 -0.09 9.40
CA TYR A 78 -14.14 1.01 9.68
C TYR A 78 -15.60 0.60 9.47
N ILE A 79 -15.92 -0.02 8.33
CA ILE A 79 -17.27 -0.49 7.98
C ILE A 79 -17.76 -1.54 8.99
N ASN A 80 -16.87 -2.43 9.44
CA ASN A 80 -17.21 -3.54 10.31
C ASN A 80 -17.02 -3.24 11.82
N GLY A 81 -16.69 -2.00 12.20
CA GLY A 81 -16.67 -1.55 13.60
C GLY A 81 -15.46 -1.98 14.44
N TYR A 82 -14.33 -2.38 13.83
CA TYR A 82 -13.10 -2.78 14.53
C TYR A 82 -11.88 -1.94 14.13
N TYR A 83 -12.11 -0.69 13.71
CA TYR A 83 -11.09 0.21 13.18
C TYR A 83 -9.87 0.41 14.07
N GLU A 84 -10.03 0.71 15.37
CA GLU A 84 -8.88 0.99 16.24
C GLU A 84 -7.94 -0.22 16.36
N SER A 85 -8.48 -1.43 16.55
CA SER A 85 -7.68 -2.66 16.61
C SER A 85 -6.93 -2.94 15.30
N ALA A 86 -7.57 -2.68 14.16
CA ALA A 86 -6.93 -2.82 12.85
C ALA A 86 -5.84 -1.76 12.65
N LYS A 87 -6.14 -0.50 13.00
CA LYS A 87 -5.22 0.62 12.92
C LYS A 87 -3.95 0.37 13.72
N ASP A 88 -4.05 -0.11 14.95
CA ASP A 88 -2.90 -0.42 15.79
C ASP A 88 -2.03 -1.53 15.21
N PHE A 89 -2.67 -2.59 14.69
CA PHE A 89 -1.98 -3.68 14.01
C PHE A 89 -1.25 -3.19 12.76
N PHE A 90 -1.96 -2.54 11.82
CA PHE A 90 -1.39 -2.08 10.55
C PHE A 90 -0.38 -0.94 10.72
N LYS A 91 -0.55 -0.09 11.72
CA LYS A 91 0.47 0.89 12.13
C LYS A 91 1.78 0.18 12.46
N THR A 92 1.73 -0.85 13.29
CA THR A 92 2.92 -1.64 13.65
C THR A 92 3.45 -2.39 12.42
N PHE A 93 2.58 -3.05 11.68
CA PHE A 93 2.92 -3.88 10.52
C PHE A 93 3.68 -3.12 9.44
N TYR A 94 3.17 -1.95 9.03
CA TYR A 94 3.81 -1.13 8.01
C TYR A 94 4.97 -0.31 8.57
N SER A 95 4.82 0.33 9.72
CA SER A 95 5.90 1.17 10.27
C SER A 95 7.14 0.37 10.61
N THR A 96 7.01 -0.87 11.09
CA THR A 96 8.16 -1.69 11.48
C THR A 96 9.04 -2.06 10.29
N VAL A 97 8.45 -2.31 9.12
CA VAL A 97 9.22 -2.64 7.91
C VAL A 97 9.77 -1.39 7.21
N LEU A 98 9.07 -0.25 7.30
CA LEU A 98 9.45 1.00 6.62
C LEU A 98 10.38 1.91 7.45
N LYS A 99 10.31 1.83 8.78
CA LYS A 99 11.10 2.65 9.71
C LYS A 99 12.30 1.89 10.24
N ASP A 100 13.46 2.55 10.24
CA ASP A 100 14.70 2.05 10.86
C ASP A 100 14.99 0.58 10.50
N ASN A 101 14.80 0.25 9.21
CA ASN A 101 15.04 -1.06 8.66
C ASN A 101 16.29 -1.03 7.77
N SER A 102 17.42 -1.45 8.33
CA SER A 102 18.72 -1.50 7.62
C SER A 102 18.72 -2.43 6.40
N TYR A 103 17.78 -3.37 6.33
CA TYR A 103 17.62 -4.33 5.24
C TYR A 103 16.77 -3.78 4.08
N LEU A 104 16.06 -2.67 4.29
CA LEU A 104 15.22 -2.05 3.28
C LEU A 104 16.07 -1.12 2.39
N GLN A 105 15.85 -1.23 1.07
CA GLN A 105 16.36 -0.26 0.10
C GLN A 105 15.35 0.87 -0.10
N MET A 106 14.09 0.50 -0.36
CA MET A 106 12.99 1.43 -0.63
C MET A 106 11.66 0.75 -0.33
N GLY A 107 10.69 1.53 0.14
CA GLY A 107 9.30 1.11 0.25
C GLY A 107 8.42 1.99 -0.62
N ALA A 108 7.47 1.40 -1.34
CA ALA A 108 6.41 2.11 -2.04
C ALA A 108 5.05 1.59 -1.57
N LEU A 109 4.13 2.52 -1.33
CA LEU A 109 2.79 2.26 -0.86
C LEU A 109 1.81 2.88 -1.86
N THR A 110 0.82 2.12 -2.31
CA THR A 110 -0.27 2.60 -3.15
C THR A 110 -1.60 2.36 -2.43
N GLY A 111 -2.53 3.30 -2.59
CA GLY A 111 -3.83 3.28 -1.94
C GLY A 111 -4.65 4.48 -2.35
N ILE A 112 -5.96 4.38 -2.20
CA ILE A 112 -6.91 5.42 -2.66
C ILE A 112 -7.06 6.49 -1.58
N ILE A 113 -7.24 6.06 -0.34
CA ILE A 113 -7.46 6.93 0.81
C ILE A 113 -6.11 7.33 1.39
N ARG A 114 -5.95 8.62 1.67
CA ARG A 114 -4.80 9.13 2.43
C ARG A 114 -4.94 8.80 3.92
N VAL A 115 -4.86 7.53 4.29
CA VAL A 115 -4.85 7.10 5.70
C VAL A 115 -3.56 7.53 6.42
N ILE A 116 -2.56 8.03 5.67
CA ILE A 116 -1.44 8.82 6.18
C ILE A 116 -1.90 9.94 7.12
N LYS A 117 -3.03 10.62 6.83
CA LYS A 117 -3.60 11.66 7.71
C LYS A 117 -4.25 11.10 8.98
N ALA A 118 -4.58 9.81 9.04
CA ALA A 118 -5.17 9.15 10.20
C ALA A 118 -4.11 8.67 11.23
N GLY A 119 -2.84 9.02 11.05
CA GLY A 119 -1.77 8.80 12.03
C GLY A 119 -1.11 7.43 12.01
N ILE A 120 -1.40 6.59 11.01
CA ILE A 120 -0.78 5.25 10.85
C ILE A 120 0.71 5.36 10.50
N PHE A 121 1.07 6.43 9.79
CA PHE A 121 2.45 6.73 9.39
C PHE A 121 3.03 7.96 10.10
N SER A 122 2.45 8.36 11.23
CA SER A 122 2.91 9.54 12.00
C SER A 122 4.39 9.46 12.38
N ASP A 123 4.89 8.23 12.52
CA ASP A 123 6.22 7.97 13.07
C ASP A 123 7.27 7.79 11.95
N LEU A 124 6.89 7.91 10.67
CA LEU A 124 7.77 7.80 9.51
C LEU A 124 8.40 9.15 9.14
N ASN A 125 9.71 9.27 9.35
CA ASN A 125 10.45 10.51 9.08
C ASN A 125 10.86 10.68 7.60
N ASN A 126 10.71 9.65 6.77
CA ASN A 126 11.19 9.61 5.38
C ASN A 126 10.06 9.45 4.34
N LEU A 127 8.81 9.75 4.73
CA LEU A 127 7.65 9.57 3.86
C LEU A 127 7.56 10.72 2.85
N ARG A 128 7.64 10.40 1.56
CA ARG A 128 7.21 11.30 0.47
C ARG A 128 5.87 10.80 -0.05
N THR A 129 4.91 11.71 -0.15
CA THR A 129 3.57 11.39 -0.65
C THR A 129 3.37 12.11 -1.97
N TYR A 130 3.11 11.35 -3.03
CA TYR A 130 2.75 11.88 -4.34
C TYR A 130 1.30 11.54 -4.61
N THR A 131 0.57 12.46 -5.22
CA THR A 131 -0.85 12.26 -5.53
C THR A 131 -1.12 12.66 -6.97
N ILE A 132 -2.28 12.28 -7.50
CA ILE A 132 -2.65 12.68 -8.86
C ILE A 132 -2.58 14.20 -9.05
N LEU A 133 -2.80 14.98 -7.98
CA LEU A 133 -2.69 16.44 -7.97
C LEU A 133 -1.27 16.99 -7.70
N SER A 134 -0.24 16.15 -7.62
CA SER A 134 1.13 16.66 -7.46
C SER A 134 1.75 16.97 -8.80
N ASP A 135 2.31 18.17 -8.94
CA ASP A 135 2.96 18.67 -10.16
C ASP A 135 4.06 17.74 -10.69
N ASP A 136 4.70 16.96 -9.81
CA ASP A 136 5.75 16.00 -10.14
C ASP A 136 5.32 14.89 -11.14
N TYR A 137 4.01 14.62 -11.26
CA TYR A 137 3.47 13.55 -12.12
C TYR A 137 2.21 13.99 -12.89
N ALA A 138 1.96 15.28 -13.05
CA ALA A 138 0.76 15.79 -13.72
C ALA A 138 0.60 15.21 -15.15
N ASP A 139 1.70 14.97 -15.85
CA ASP A 139 1.71 14.41 -17.21
C ASP A 139 1.65 12.88 -17.26
N SER A 140 1.64 12.20 -16.10
CA SER A 140 1.68 10.73 -15.99
C SER A 140 0.32 10.09 -15.68
N TYR A 141 -0.72 10.90 -15.41
CA TYR A 141 -2.04 10.41 -14.99
C TYR A 141 -3.17 11.16 -15.73
N GLY A 142 -4.23 10.44 -16.13
CA GLY A 142 -5.38 11.01 -16.83
C GLY A 142 -5.34 10.80 -18.35
N LEU A 143 -6.12 11.61 -19.08
CA LEU A 143 -6.07 11.67 -20.54
C LEU A 143 -5.08 12.77 -20.94
N THR A 144 -4.22 12.48 -21.91
CA THR A 144 -3.40 13.50 -22.57
C THR A 144 -4.29 14.51 -23.30
N GLU A 145 -3.77 15.72 -23.54
CA GLU A 145 -4.48 16.73 -24.33
C GLU A 145 -4.94 16.18 -25.69
N GLU A 146 -4.10 15.37 -26.33
CA GLU A 146 -4.41 14.70 -27.60
C GLU A 146 -5.56 13.67 -27.45
N GLU A 147 -5.61 12.90 -26.37
CA GLU A 147 -6.70 11.94 -26.12
C GLU A 147 -8.01 12.65 -25.79
N VAL A 148 -7.96 13.78 -25.09
CA VAL A 148 -9.13 14.63 -24.84
C VAL A 148 -9.64 15.25 -26.14
N GLU A 149 -8.75 15.83 -26.94
CA GLU A 149 -9.08 16.41 -28.25
C GLU A 149 -9.71 15.38 -29.18
N LYS A 150 -9.10 14.20 -29.27
CA LYS A 150 -9.62 13.10 -30.09
C LYS A 150 -11.00 12.65 -29.60
N SER A 151 -11.20 12.52 -28.28
CA SER A 151 -12.49 12.13 -27.72
C SER A 151 -13.57 13.17 -28.02
N LEU A 152 -13.28 14.46 -27.83
CA LEU A 152 -14.23 15.54 -28.14
C LEU A 152 -14.59 15.59 -29.63
N LYS A 153 -13.62 15.29 -30.49
CA LYS A 153 -13.83 15.16 -31.94
C LYS A 153 -14.69 13.96 -32.32
N ASP A 154 -14.43 12.80 -31.73
CA ASP A 154 -15.20 11.57 -31.97
C ASP A 154 -16.68 11.75 -31.56
N TYR A 155 -16.96 12.58 -30.55
CA TYR A 155 -18.32 12.93 -30.10
C TYR A 155 -18.88 14.24 -30.73
N GLY A 156 -18.14 14.91 -31.61
CA GLY A 156 -18.59 16.12 -32.31
C GLY A 156 -18.79 17.36 -31.43
N ILE A 157 -18.11 17.44 -30.28
CA ILE A 157 -18.22 18.49 -29.26
C ILE A 157 -16.91 19.28 -29.08
N GLU A 158 -16.12 19.42 -30.15
CA GLU A 158 -14.81 20.07 -30.18
C GLU A 158 -14.81 21.50 -29.59
N ALA A 159 -15.92 22.23 -29.73
CA ALA A 159 -16.09 23.60 -29.22
C ALA A 159 -16.05 23.69 -27.67
N GLU A 160 -16.21 22.56 -26.98
CA GLU A 160 -16.24 22.50 -25.51
C GLU A 160 -14.85 22.32 -24.88
N ILE A 161 -13.79 22.24 -25.69
CA ILE A 161 -12.43 21.99 -25.21
C ILE A 161 -11.95 23.01 -24.16
N SER A 162 -12.32 24.29 -24.33
CA SER A 162 -11.99 25.33 -23.35
C SER A 162 -12.70 25.13 -22.02
N LYS A 163 -13.92 24.57 -22.02
CA LYS A 163 -14.64 24.24 -20.78
C LYS A 163 -14.05 23.01 -20.11
N VAL A 164 -13.62 22.02 -20.89
CA VAL A 164 -12.95 20.82 -20.37
C VAL A 164 -11.60 21.18 -19.73
N LYS A 165 -10.79 22.02 -20.39
CA LYS A 165 -9.53 22.54 -19.84
C LYS A 165 -9.74 23.30 -18.54
N ASN A 166 -10.74 24.17 -18.47
CA ASN A 166 -11.08 24.88 -17.23
C ASN A 166 -11.56 23.91 -16.14
N CYS A 167 -12.41 22.93 -16.46
CA CYS A 167 -12.86 21.91 -15.50
C CYS A 167 -11.70 21.07 -14.94
N MET A 168 -10.69 20.75 -15.76
CA MET A 168 -9.51 19.99 -15.34
C MET A 168 -8.60 20.82 -14.41
N MET A 169 -8.52 22.13 -14.63
CA MET A 169 -7.83 23.06 -13.72
C MET A 169 -8.63 23.33 -12.43
N ASP A 170 -9.96 23.28 -12.50
CA ASP A 170 -10.88 23.46 -11.37
C ASP A 170 -11.15 22.16 -10.56
N ILE A 171 -10.41 21.07 -10.79
CA ILE A 171 -10.40 19.86 -9.91
C ILE A 171 -9.64 20.14 -8.60
N ASP A 172 -9.72 21.37 -8.11
CA ASP A 172 -9.49 21.69 -6.71
C ASP A 172 -10.81 21.48 -5.94
N LEU A 173 -10.84 20.39 -5.17
CA LEU A 173 -11.60 20.19 -3.93
C LEU A 173 -13.06 19.68 -3.91
N GLU A 174 -13.88 19.64 -4.98
CA GLU A 174 -15.28 19.15 -4.84
C GLU A 174 -15.72 17.93 -5.67
N ILE A 175 -14.99 17.51 -6.71
CA ILE A 175 -15.48 16.48 -7.66
C ILE A 175 -15.06 15.04 -7.31
N VAL A 176 -14.44 14.77 -6.16
CA VAL A 176 -14.15 13.37 -5.74
C VAL A 176 -15.42 12.62 -5.29
N LYS A 177 -16.57 13.29 -5.18
CA LYS A 177 -17.83 12.65 -4.72
C LYS A 177 -18.69 12.00 -5.80
N TYR A 178 -18.44 12.22 -7.10
CA TYR A 178 -19.41 11.85 -8.15
C TYR A 178 -18.88 11.07 -9.36
N ILE A 179 -17.60 10.71 -9.44
CA ILE A 179 -17.07 9.91 -10.56
C ILE A 179 -16.56 8.55 -10.07
N ILE A 180 -17.43 7.77 -9.42
CA ILE A 180 -17.31 6.31 -9.33
C ILE A 180 -18.72 5.70 -9.45
N LEU A 181 -19.37 5.94 -10.57
CA LEU A 181 -20.51 5.12 -11.03
C LEU A 181 -20.38 4.98 -12.54
N GLY A 182 -19.67 3.95 -12.97
CA GLY A 182 -19.50 3.66 -14.38
C GLY A 182 -18.28 2.80 -14.67
N VAL A 183 -18.20 1.61 -14.08
CA VAL A 183 -17.34 0.54 -14.61
C VAL A 183 -18.15 -0.76 -14.53
N TYR A 184 -18.50 -1.25 -15.74
CA TYR A 184 -18.97 -2.58 -16.17
C TYR A 184 -19.78 -3.47 -15.21
#